data_AF-A0A2E7JDC4-F1
#
_entry.id   AF-A0A2E7JDC4-F1
#
_cell.length_a   1.000
_cell.length_b   1.000
_cell.length_c   1.000
_cell.angle_alpha   90.00
_cell.angle_beta   90.00
_cell.angle_gamma   90.00
#
_symmetry.space_group_name_H-M   'P 1'
#
loop_
_entity.id
_entity.type
_entity.pdbx_description
1 polymer ?
#
loop_
_entity_poly.entity_id
_entity_poly.type
_entity_poly.pdbx_seq_one_letter_code
_entity_poly.pdbx_strand_id
1 'polypeptide(L)'
;MSSDNLLSPIARSTWCLALADSCTPHLALEESETGASFEHWKKATSKLRAFICGDLKSESNLERFYNAFSDWEATFENTDSLNGRIAALVFSATHTAFAALFDEDSDDTALIRGNINELHQELDALGGDGAGLASYWRDLDNEWTATLANVKQRPVSATVLRTLADTEISPFGLTA
;
A
#
# COMPACT_ATOMS: atom_id res chain seq x y z
N MET A 1 -18.23 6.24 -21.46
CA MET A 1 -17.02 5.51 -21.04
C MET A 1 -16.09 6.54 -20.46
N SER A 2 -16.02 6.54 -19.13
CA SER A 2 -15.40 7.60 -18.33
C SER A 2 -13.92 7.69 -18.66
N SER A 3 -13.39 8.92 -18.71
CA SER A 3 -11.96 9.17 -18.72
C SER A 3 -11.31 8.39 -17.60
N ASP A 4 -10.52 7.36 -17.94
CA ASP A 4 -9.63 6.73 -16.98
C ASP A 4 -8.75 7.85 -16.41
N ASN A 5 -9.03 8.25 -15.17
CA ASN A 5 -8.18 9.14 -14.41
C ASN A 5 -6.92 8.35 -14.06
N LEU A 6 -6.04 8.16 -15.04
CA LEU A 6 -4.72 7.59 -14.83
C LEU A 6 -4.00 8.51 -13.85
N LEU A 7 -3.85 8.02 -12.62
CA LEU A 7 -3.02 8.65 -11.61
C LEU A 7 -1.61 8.78 -12.19
N SER A 8 -0.94 9.91 -11.94
CA SER A 8 0.46 10.04 -12.34
C SER A 8 1.33 9.04 -11.57
N PRO A 9 2.58 8.80 -12.00
CA PRO A 9 3.46 7.85 -11.32
C PRO A 9 3.64 8.16 -9.81
N ILE A 10 3.83 9.44 -9.46
CA ILE A 10 3.88 9.87 -8.04
C ILE A 10 2.56 9.66 -7.30
N ALA A 11 1.42 9.83 -7.97
CA ALA A 11 0.10 9.62 -7.37
C ALA A 11 -0.17 8.14 -7.15
N ARG A 12 0.21 7.27 -8.09
CA ARG A 12 0.17 5.80 -7.91
C ARG A 12 1.03 5.35 -6.74
N SER A 13 2.26 5.85 -6.69
CA SER A 13 3.17 5.58 -5.57
C SER A 13 2.58 6.00 -4.22
N THR A 14 1.95 7.18 -4.18
CA THR A 14 1.30 7.69 -2.97
C THR A 14 0.05 6.88 -2.58
N TRP A 15 -0.74 6.45 -3.56
CA TRP A 15 -1.91 5.59 -3.34
C TRP A 15 -1.50 4.23 -2.74
N CYS A 16 -0.46 3.60 -3.31
CA CYS A 16 0.08 2.34 -2.80
C CYS A 16 0.67 2.49 -1.39
N LEU A 17 1.36 3.61 -1.11
CA LEU A 17 1.85 3.90 0.24
C LEU A 17 0.70 4.06 1.24
N ALA A 18 -0.38 4.75 0.87
CA ALA A 18 -1.55 4.91 1.73
C ALA A 18 -2.21 3.56 2.06
N LEU A 19 -2.34 2.67 1.07
CA LEU A 19 -2.80 1.30 1.29
C LEU A 19 -1.89 0.56 2.28
N ALA A 20 -0.57 0.57 2.05
CA ALA A 20 0.39 -0.09 2.92
C ALA A 20 0.33 0.43 4.36
N ASP A 21 0.17 1.74 4.54
CA ASP A 21 0.02 2.39 5.85
C ASP A 21 -1.26 1.94 6.57
N SER A 22 -2.39 1.96 5.85
CA SER A 22 -3.69 1.57 6.40
C SER A 22 -3.74 0.10 6.86
N CYS A 23 -2.84 -0.73 6.34
CA CYS A 23 -2.73 -2.16 6.68
C CYS A 23 -1.63 -2.45 7.73
N THR A 24 -0.99 -1.44 8.32
CA THR A 24 -0.01 -1.65 9.40
C THR A 24 -0.48 -2.52 10.57
N PRO A 25 -1.77 -2.52 11.00
CA PRO A 25 -2.22 -3.44 12.05
C PRO A 25 -2.11 -4.92 11.65
N HIS A 26 -2.30 -5.25 10.37
CA HIS A 26 -2.15 -6.62 9.87
C HIS A 26 -0.70 -7.08 9.87
N LEU A 27 0.22 -6.17 9.55
CA LEU A 27 1.65 -6.46 9.62
C LEU A 27 2.13 -6.64 11.06
N ALA A 28 1.60 -5.86 12.00
CA ALA A 28 1.88 -6.04 13.42
C ALA A 28 1.36 -7.39 13.94
N LEU A 29 0.16 -7.80 13.50
CA LEU A 29 -0.38 -9.13 13.79
C LEU A 29 0.51 -10.23 13.20
N GLU A 30 0.94 -10.11 11.94
CA GLU A 30 1.79 -11.11 11.28
C GLU A 30 3.16 -11.23 11.99
N GLU A 31 3.79 -10.12 12.36
CA GLU A 31 5.04 -10.12 13.16
C GLU A 31 4.82 -10.84 14.50
N SER A 32 3.67 -10.64 15.14
CA SER A 32 3.33 -11.31 16.41
C SER A 32 3.10 -12.81 16.25
N GLU A 33 2.47 -13.25 15.15
CA GLU A 33 2.13 -14.66 14.93
C GLU A 33 3.32 -15.48 14.43
N THR A 34 4.18 -14.88 13.61
CA THR A 34 5.33 -15.55 12.98
C THR A 34 6.64 -15.36 13.74
N GLY A 35 6.74 -14.33 14.57
CA GLY A 35 8.00 -13.90 15.17
C GLY A 35 8.97 -13.26 14.17
N ALA A 36 8.53 -12.99 12.94
CA ALA A 36 9.32 -12.30 11.93
C ALA A 36 9.51 -10.82 12.28
N SER A 37 10.51 -10.19 11.66
CA SER A 37 10.79 -8.76 11.81
C SER A 37 10.70 -8.05 10.47
N PHE A 38 9.79 -7.09 10.37
CA PHE A 38 9.51 -6.34 9.14
C PHE A 38 10.30 -5.02 9.09
N GLU A 39 11.45 -4.96 9.77
CA GLU A 39 12.30 -3.76 9.84
C GLU A 39 12.78 -3.28 8.47
N HIS A 40 13.03 -4.20 7.54
CA HIS A 40 13.44 -3.85 6.17
C HIS A 40 12.31 -3.15 5.42
N TRP A 41 11.09 -3.70 5.49
CA TRP A 41 9.88 -3.08 4.95
C TRP A 41 9.60 -1.71 5.61
N LYS A 42 9.61 -1.62 6.95
CA LYS A 42 9.41 -0.37 7.72
C LYS A 42 10.40 0.73 7.28
N LYS A 43 11.67 0.37 7.06
CA LYS A 43 12.69 1.31 6.57
C LYS A 43 12.43 1.72 5.13
N ALA A 44 12.05 0.79 4.25
CA ALA A 44 11.73 1.10 2.85
C ALA A 44 10.54 2.06 2.76
N THR A 45 9.43 1.79 3.44
CA THR A 45 8.23 2.66 3.42
C THR A 45 8.48 4.02 4.07
N SER A 46 9.27 4.09 5.16
CA SER A 46 9.71 5.35 5.74
C SER A 46 10.50 6.22 4.74
N LYS A 47 11.39 5.60 3.95
CA LYS A 47 12.20 6.30 2.95
C LYS A 47 11.40 6.67 1.71
N LEU A 48 10.46 5.82 1.30
CA LEU A 48 9.49 6.13 0.26
C LEU A 48 8.66 7.37 0.64
N ARG A 49 8.11 7.41 1.86
CA ARG A 49 7.40 8.59 2.36
C ARG A 49 8.28 9.83 2.33
N ALA A 50 9.50 9.75 2.87
CA ALA A 50 10.44 10.87 2.86
C ALA A 50 10.74 11.36 1.43
N PHE A 51 10.81 10.46 0.44
CA PHE A 51 11.03 10.83 -0.95
C PHE A 51 9.81 11.51 -1.57
N ILE A 52 8.61 10.99 -1.32
CA ILE A 52 7.32 11.56 -1.75
C ILE A 52 7.10 12.96 -1.16
N CYS A 53 7.42 13.16 0.12
CA CYS A 53 7.39 14.46 0.81
C CYS A 53 8.49 15.41 0.34
N GLY A 54 9.50 14.90 -0.36
CA GLY A 54 10.66 15.66 -0.80
C GLY A 54 11.74 15.86 0.27
N ASP A 55 11.66 15.21 1.43
CA ASP A 55 12.70 15.22 2.47
C ASP A 55 13.92 14.40 2.04
N LEU A 56 13.71 13.33 1.27
CA LEU A 56 14.76 12.56 0.62
C LEU A 56 14.88 12.97 -0.86
N LYS A 57 16.05 13.48 -1.24
CA LYS A 57 16.28 13.95 -2.63
C LYS A 57 16.87 12.89 -3.55
N SER A 58 17.67 11.97 -3.01
CA SER A 58 18.44 10.98 -3.76
C SER A 58 17.61 9.74 -4.08
N GLU A 59 17.43 9.48 -5.37
CA GLU A 59 16.76 8.29 -5.91
C GLU A 59 17.59 7.02 -5.70
N SER A 60 18.91 7.06 -5.95
CA SER A 60 19.80 5.93 -5.66
C SER A 60 19.80 5.51 -4.19
N ASN A 61 19.63 6.46 -3.26
CA ASN A 61 19.47 6.13 -1.86
C ASN A 61 18.11 5.47 -1.58
N LEU A 62 17.03 5.91 -2.24
CA LEU A 62 15.72 5.27 -2.16
C LEU A 62 15.78 3.82 -2.68
N GLU A 63 16.38 3.62 -3.85
CA GLU A 63 16.60 2.31 -4.47
C GLU A 63 17.37 1.35 -3.56
N ARG A 64 18.37 1.84 -2.81
CA ARG A 64 19.09 1.02 -1.83
C ARG A 64 18.18 0.43 -0.75
N PHE A 65 17.21 1.22 -0.25
CA PHE A 65 16.27 0.73 0.76
C PHE A 65 15.21 -0.19 0.15
N TYR A 66 14.82 0.06 -1.09
CA TYR A 66 13.96 -0.85 -1.84
C TYR A 66 14.62 -2.23 -2.03
N ASN A 67 15.86 -2.28 -2.52
CA ASN A 67 16.58 -3.54 -2.73
C ASN A 67 16.76 -4.30 -1.41
N ALA A 68 17.08 -3.60 -0.32
CA ALA A 68 17.19 -4.24 1.00
C ALA A 68 15.85 -4.80 1.53
N PHE A 69 14.71 -4.23 1.12
CA PHE A 69 13.39 -4.80 1.39
C PHE A 69 13.10 -5.99 0.48
N SER A 70 13.33 -5.87 -0.82
CA SER A 70 13.09 -6.94 -1.79
C SER A 70 13.93 -8.20 -1.49
N ASP A 71 15.21 -8.02 -1.15
CA ASP A 71 16.10 -9.13 -0.76
C ASP A 71 15.61 -9.83 0.50
N TRP A 72 15.07 -9.07 1.46
CA TRP A 72 14.50 -9.63 2.69
C TRP A 72 13.18 -10.37 2.42
N GLU A 73 12.28 -9.77 1.65
CA GLU A 73 10.98 -10.36 1.32
C GLU A 73 11.16 -11.67 0.54
N ALA A 74 12.16 -11.76 -0.34
CA ALA A 74 12.51 -13.00 -1.05
C ALA A 74 12.89 -14.17 -0.13
N THR A 75 13.21 -13.90 1.14
CA THR A 75 13.48 -14.92 2.17
C THR A 75 12.32 -15.13 3.14
N PHE A 76 11.27 -14.32 3.06
CA PHE A 76 10.12 -14.38 3.94
C PHE A 76 9.12 -15.42 3.42
N GLU A 77 8.75 -16.37 4.26
CA GLU A 77 7.70 -17.34 3.98
C GLU A 77 6.38 -16.83 4.54
N ASN A 78 5.46 -16.43 3.65
CA ASN A 78 4.11 -16.03 4.05
C ASN A 78 3.37 -17.19 4.73
N THR A 79 2.62 -16.89 5.79
CA THR A 79 1.71 -17.86 6.37
C THR A 79 0.56 -18.17 5.40
N ASP A 80 0.12 -19.43 5.39
CA ASP A 80 -1.10 -19.84 4.67
C ASP A 80 -2.34 -19.44 5.49
N SER A 81 -2.52 -18.13 5.63
CA SER A 81 -3.60 -17.51 6.39
C SER A 81 -4.13 -16.27 5.66
N LEU A 82 -5.34 -15.83 5.98
CA LEU A 82 -5.88 -14.58 5.43
C LEU A 82 -4.96 -13.39 5.77
N ASN A 83 -4.41 -13.34 6.98
CA ASN A 83 -3.51 -12.26 7.38
C ASN A 83 -2.18 -12.31 6.63
N GLY A 84 -1.63 -13.51 6.39
CA GLY A 84 -0.45 -13.71 5.56
C GLY A 84 -0.66 -13.26 4.11
N ARG A 85 -1.84 -13.52 3.54
CA ARG A 85 -2.22 -13.00 2.21
C ARG A 85 -2.38 -11.48 2.20
N ILE A 86 -2.90 -10.87 3.27
CA ILE A 86 -2.95 -9.41 3.42
C ILE A 86 -1.54 -8.83 3.54
N ALA A 87 -0.62 -9.48 4.25
CA ALA A 87 0.78 -9.06 4.31
C ALA A 87 1.45 -9.10 2.92
N ALA A 88 1.23 -10.18 2.17
CA ALA A 88 1.71 -10.30 0.78
C ALA A 88 1.13 -9.22 -0.15
N LEU A 89 -0.14 -8.83 0.04
CA LEU A 89 -0.74 -7.69 -0.66
C LEU A 89 -0.01 -6.38 -0.32
N VAL A 90 0.31 -6.14 0.95
CA VAL A 90 1.01 -4.93 1.39
C VAL A 90 2.41 -4.86 0.79
N PHE A 91 3.13 -5.99 0.71
CA PHE A 91 4.42 -6.05 0.04
C PHE A 91 4.28 -5.80 -1.46
N SER A 92 3.29 -6.42 -2.12
CA SER A 92 2.98 -6.16 -3.54
C SER A 92 2.69 -4.67 -3.79
N ALA A 93 1.86 -4.05 -2.96
CA ALA A 93 1.57 -2.61 -3.04
C ALA A 93 2.85 -1.78 -2.82
N THR A 94 3.73 -2.20 -1.90
CA THR A 94 5.03 -1.55 -1.69
C THR A 94 5.88 -1.64 -2.95
N HIS A 95 6.00 -2.82 -3.58
CA HIS A 95 6.69 -2.98 -4.87
C HIS A 95 6.13 -2.07 -5.96
N THR A 96 4.79 -2.06 -6.14
CA THR A 96 4.12 -1.16 -7.09
C THR A 96 4.42 0.31 -6.78
N ALA A 97 4.54 0.68 -5.51
CA ALA A 97 4.84 2.05 -5.13
C ALA A 97 6.23 2.50 -5.57
N PHE A 98 7.23 1.60 -5.47
CA PHE A 98 8.59 1.87 -5.94
C PHE A 98 8.69 1.79 -7.46
N ALA A 99 8.06 0.78 -8.08
CA ALA A 99 8.05 0.61 -9.53
C ALA A 99 7.46 1.86 -10.22
N ALA A 100 6.36 2.40 -9.70
CA ALA A 100 5.78 3.65 -10.21
C ALA A 100 6.70 4.87 -10.08
N LEU A 101 7.78 4.84 -9.29
CA LEU A 101 8.76 5.94 -9.24
C LEU A 101 9.96 5.72 -10.15
N PHE A 102 10.34 4.46 -10.38
CA PHE A 102 11.51 4.11 -11.19
C PHE A 102 11.18 3.84 -12.65
N ASP A 103 9.91 3.52 -12.94
CA ASP A 103 9.36 3.26 -14.26
C ASP A 103 7.98 3.94 -14.39
N GLU A 104 7.91 5.01 -15.18
CA GLU A 104 6.67 5.78 -15.37
C GLU A 104 5.57 4.99 -16.09
N ASP A 105 5.93 3.92 -16.82
CA ASP A 105 4.98 3.06 -17.54
C ASP A 105 4.46 1.92 -16.64
N SER A 106 5.06 1.70 -15.47
CA SER A 106 4.60 0.70 -14.50
C SER A 106 3.33 1.15 -13.77
N ASP A 107 2.26 0.36 -13.90
CA ASP A 107 0.97 0.57 -13.23
C ASP A 107 0.26 -0.74 -12.90
N ASP A 108 0.56 -1.28 -11.73
CA ASP A 108 -0.12 -2.47 -11.20
C ASP A 108 -1.28 -2.12 -10.26
N THR A 109 -1.71 -0.85 -10.19
CA THR A 109 -2.76 -0.44 -9.23
C THR A 109 -4.10 -1.12 -9.49
N ALA A 110 -4.39 -1.49 -10.74
CA ALA A 110 -5.56 -2.29 -11.10
C ALA A 110 -5.47 -3.73 -10.55
N LEU A 111 -4.27 -4.34 -10.56
CA LEU A 111 -4.04 -5.67 -9.99
C LEU A 111 -4.17 -5.63 -8.47
N ILE A 112 -3.63 -4.60 -7.81
CA ILE A 112 -3.78 -4.41 -6.36
C ILE A 112 -5.25 -4.29 -5.97
N ARG A 113 -6.06 -3.50 -6.70
CA ARG A 113 -7.51 -3.42 -6.49
C ARG A 113 -8.21 -4.76 -6.66
N GLY A 114 -7.80 -5.54 -7.66
CA GLY A 114 -8.27 -6.90 -7.89
C GLY A 114 -8.02 -7.80 -6.67
N ASN A 115 -6.78 -7.83 -6.19
CA ASN A 115 -6.38 -8.65 -5.04
C ASN A 115 -7.15 -8.27 -3.76
N ILE A 116 -7.42 -6.98 -3.53
CA ILE A 116 -8.24 -6.54 -2.39
C ILE A 116 -9.65 -7.12 -2.47
N ASN A 117 -10.28 -7.07 -3.64
CA ASN A 117 -11.61 -7.63 -3.83
C ASN A 117 -11.64 -9.15 -3.61
N GLU A 118 -10.58 -9.86 -4.01
CA GLU A 118 -10.45 -11.31 -3.75
C GLU A 118 -10.34 -11.61 -2.25
N LEU A 119 -9.57 -10.80 -1.51
CA LEU A 119 -9.44 -10.94 -0.05
C LEU A 119 -10.75 -10.65 0.68
N HIS A 120 -11.56 -9.70 0.21
CA HIS A 120 -12.89 -9.47 0.76
C HIS A 120 -13.85 -10.65 0.52
N GLN A 121 -13.77 -11.29 -0.66
CA GLN A 121 -14.55 -12.49 -0.94
C GLN A 121 -14.14 -13.67 -0.05
N GLU A 122 -12.84 -13.82 0.19
CA GLU A 122 -12.33 -14.83 1.12
C GLU A 122 -12.77 -14.56 2.56
N LEU A 123 -12.69 -13.31 3.01
CA LEU A 123 -13.16 -12.91 4.33
C LEU A 123 -14.65 -13.24 4.54
N ASP A 124 -15.49 -12.98 3.54
CA ASP A 124 -16.91 -13.34 3.55
C ASP A 124 -17.10 -14.87 3.63
N ALA A 125 -16.32 -15.64 2.85
CA ALA A 125 -16.35 -17.09 2.87
C ALA A 125 -15.92 -17.69 4.22
N LEU A 126 -15.06 -17.00 4.98
CA LEU A 126 -14.63 -17.36 6.33
C LEU A 126 -15.62 -16.90 7.42
N GLY A 127 -16.72 -16.23 7.05
CA GLY A 127 -17.77 -15.77 7.96
C GLY A 127 -17.57 -14.37 8.54
N GLY A 128 -16.62 -13.59 7.99
CA GLY A 128 -16.44 -12.17 8.31
C GLY A 128 -17.36 -11.25 7.49
N ASP A 129 -17.29 -9.94 7.74
CA ASP A 129 -18.04 -8.93 6.99
C ASP A 129 -17.30 -8.48 5.71
N GLY A 130 -17.09 -9.42 4.79
CA GLY A 130 -16.39 -9.15 3.53
C GLY A 130 -17.14 -8.14 2.65
N ALA A 131 -18.47 -8.21 2.60
CA ALA A 131 -19.29 -7.30 1.81
C ALA A 131 -19.27 -5.85 2.35
N GLY A 132 -19.36 -5.66 3.67
CA GLY A 132 -19.25 -4.35 4.30
C GLY A 132 -17.88 -3.72 4.07
N LEU A 133 -16.82 -4.50 4.27
CA LEU A 133 -15.44 -4.05 4.07
C LEU A 133 -15.12 -3.76 2.59
N ALA A 134 -15.68 -4.52 1.64
CA ALA A 134 -15.60 -4.19 0.22
C ALA A 134 -16.31 -2.88 -0.12
N SER A 135 -17.42 -2.57 0.56
CA SER A 135 -18.07 -1.27 0.39
C SER A 135 -17.22 -0.13 0.94
N TYR A 136 -16.71 -0.27 2.17
CA TYR A 136 -15.81 0.69 2.80
C TYR A 136 -14.55 0.95 1.94
N TRP A 137 -13.93 -0.12 1.43
CA TRP A 137 -12.77 0.00 0.54
C TRP A 137 -13.08 0.80 -0.73
N ARG A 138 -14.23 0.58 -1.37
CA ARG A 138 -14.61 1.36 -2.56
C ARG A 138 -14.74 2.84 -2.25
N ASP A 139 -15.30 3.19 -1.08
CA ASP A 139 -15.42 4.58 -0.67
C ASP A 139 -14.03 5.21 -0.44
N LEU A 140 -13.13 4.49 0.25
CA LEU A 140 -11.73 4.90 0.43
C LEU A 140 -10.99 5.07 -0.90
N ASP A 141 -11.04 4.07 -1.79
CA ASP A 141 -10.34 4.11 -3.08
C ASP A 141 -10.82 5.27 -3.96
N ASN A 142 -12.13 5.53 -3.96
CA ASN A 142 -12.71 6.67 -4.67
C ASN A 142 -12.21 8.01 -4.08
N GLU A 143 -12.21 8.15 -2.76
CA GLU A 143 -11.74 9.35 -2.07
C GLU A 143 -10.24 9.59 -2.32
N TRP A 144 -9.43 8.55 -2.19
CA TRP A 144 -7.99 8.61 -2.43
C TRP A 144 -7.67 8.96 -3.87
N THR A 145 -8.34 8.31 -4.83
CA THR A 145 -8.17 8.59 -6.26
C THR A 145 -8.56 10.03 -6.59
N ALA A 146 -9.69 10.53 -6.05
CA ALA A 146 -10.11 11.91 -6.23
C ALA A 146 -9.11 12.91 -5.64
N THR A 147 -8.61 12.64 -4.43
CA THR A 147 -7.60 13.46 -3.74
C THR A 147 -6.28 13.52 -4.51
N LEU A 148 -5.90 12.40 -5.14
CA LEU A 148 -4.63 12.25 -5.85
C LEU A 148 -4.68 12.66 -7.33
N ALA A 149 -5.86 12.89 -7.91
CA ALA A 149 -6.03 13.16 -9.35
C ALA A 149 -5.13 14.31 -9.88
N ASN A 150 -4.91 15.33 -9.06
CA ASN A 150 -4.11 16.52 -9.41
C ASN A 150 -2.65 16.45 -8.93
N VAL A 151 -2.26 15.39 -8.22
CA VAL A 151 -0.87 15.19 -7.80
C VAL A 151 -0.10 14.69 -9.02
N LYS A 152 0.82 15.52 -9.54
CA LYS A 152 1.63 15.19 -10.74
C LYS A 152 3.12 15.08 -10.48
N GLN A 153 3.62 15.67 -9.39
CA GLN A 153 5.03 15.67 -9.02
C GLN A 153 5.22 15.75 -7.51
N ARG A 154 6.43 15.44 -7.04
CA ARG A 154 6.87 15.70 -5.67
C ARG A 154 7.23 17.19 -5.47
N PRO A 155 7.13 17.74 -4.26
CA PRO A 155 6.64 17.11 -3.03
C PRO A 155 5.12 17.00 -3.03
N VAL A 156 4.60 15.89 -2.50
CA VAL A 156 3.16 15.76 -2.21
C VAL A 156 2.83 16.55 -0.95
N SER A 157 1.74 17.32 -0.98
CA SER A 157 1.39 18.20 0.13
C SER A 157 1.04 17.43 1.40
N ALA A 158 1.39 17.98 2.57
CA ALA A 158 1.04 17.40 3.86
C ALA A 158 -0.48 17.27 4.07
N THR A 159 -1.28 18.13 3.44
CA THR A 159 -2.75 18.04 3.46
C THR A 159 -3.22 16.76 2.78
N VAL A 160 -2.74 16.50 1.56
CA VAL A 160 -3.07 15.26 0.81
C VAL A 160 -2.69 14.03 1.63
N LEU A 161 -1.47 13.98 2.14
CA LEU A 161 -1.00 12.82 2.91
C LEU A 161 -1.81 12.60 4.20
N ARG A 162 -2.26 13.69 4.84
CA ARG A 162 -3.11 13.59 6.03
C ARG A 162 -4.49 13.03 5.70
N THR A 163 -5.10 13.50 4.61
CA THR A 163 -6.38 12.97 4.13
C THR A 163 -6.28 11.47 3.84
N LEU A 164 -5.21 11.02 3.20
CA LEU A 164 -5.01 9.59 2.92
C LEU A 164 -4.76 8.75 4.18
N ALA A 165 -4.19 9.35 5.23
CA ALA A 165 -3.91 8.67 6.50
C ALA A 165 -5.09 8.71 7.49
N ASP A 166 -6.20 9.35 7.14
CA ASP A 166 -7.39 9.48 8.00
C ASP A 166 -8.25 8.21 7.95
N THR A 167 -7.65 7.08 8.29
CA THR A 167 -8.28 5.76 8.32
C THR A 167 -8.13 5.14 9.70
N GLU A 168 -9.22 5.10 10.48
CA GLU A 168 -9.23 4.45 11.81
C GLU A 168 -9.26 2.92 11.72
N ILE A 169 -9.79 2.38 10.62
CA ILE A 169 -9.95 0.95 10.36
C ILE A 169 -9.24 0.61 9.05
N SER A 170 -8.45 -0.46 9.05
CA SER A 170 -7.83 -0.98 7.83
C SER A 170 -8.90 -1.38 6.80
N PRO A 171 -8.56 -1.46 5.51
CA PRO A 171 -9.45 -2.00 4.48
C PRO A 171 -9.97 -3.43 4.77
N PHE A 172 -9.41 -4.12 5.77
CA PHE A 172 -9.77 -5.48 6.17
C PHE A 172 -10.24 -5.59 7.63
N GLY A 173 -10.56 -4.46 8.28
CA GLY A 173 -11.30 -4.45 9.55
C GLY A 173 -10.47 -4.44 10.83
N LEU A 174 -9.14 -4.31 10.77
CA LEU A 174 -8.31 -4.15 11.97
C LEU A 174 -8.08 -2.68 12.30
N THR A 175 -8.11 -2.36 13.59
CA THR A 175 -7.75 -1.03 14.13
C THR A 175 -6.31 -1.03 14.60
N ALA A 176 -5.65 0.13 14.52
CA ALA A 176 -4.30 0.35 15.05
C ALA A 176 -4.22 0.30 16.58
#